data_AF-A0A672KKW7-F1
#
_entry.id   AF-A0A672KKW7-F1
#
_cell.length_a   1.000
_cell.length_b   1.000
_cell.length_c   1.000
_cell.angle_alpha   90.00
_cell.angle_beta   90.00
_cell.angle_gamma   90.00
#
_symmetry.space_group_name_H-M   'P 1'
#
loop_
_entity.id
_entity.type
_entity.pdbx_description
1 polymer ?
#
loop_
_entity_poly.entity_id
_entity_poly.type
_entity_poly.pdbx_seq_one_letter_code
_entity_poly.pdbx_strand_id
1 'polypeptide(L)'
;MLEPKVWREAATQVFFALGLGFGGVIAFSSYNKRDNNCHFDAVLVSFINFFTSVLATLVVFAVLVQNKLTMRSSLIIDFLGKEINPSLIPHHINFSNAVQGTGLAFIAFTEAMTHFPASPFWSVMFFLMLVNLGLGSMFGTIQGILTPIVDTFKIRKEYLTVGCCVLAFCIGLIFVQRSGNYFVAMFDDYSATLPLLIVVLLENIAVAWVYGTDKYVTKINVVIIILHIKCVCVYIYIYIYI
;
A
#
# COMPACT_ATOMS: atom_id res chain seq x y z
N MET A 1 -15.68 14.87 -3.23
CA MET A 1 -14.45 15.53 -3.74
C MET A 1 -14.07 16.78 -2.94
N LEU A 2 -15.01 17.46 -2.25
CA LEU A 2 -14.70 18.66 -1.47
C LEU A 2 -14.16 18.37 -0.05
N GLU A 3 -14.20 17.11 0.39
CA GLU A 3 -13.74 16.72 1.72
C GLU A 3 -12.20 16.56 1.74
N PRO A 4 -11.48 17.29 2.62
CA PRO A 4 -10.01 17.19 2.72
C PRO A 4 -9.52 15.78 3.06
N LYS A 5 -10.33 15.01 3.78
CA LYS A 5 -10.03 13.63 4.16
C LYS A 5 -9.76 12.73 2.95
N VAL A 6 -10.56 12.88 1.89
CA VAL A 6 -10.45 12.07 0.65
C VAL A 6 -9.11 12.31 -0.05
N TRP A 7 -8.66 13.57 -0.11
CA TRP A 7 -7.38 13.93 -0.73
C TRP A 7 -6.19 13.42 0.08
N ARG A 8 -6.27 13.52 1.41
CA ARG A 8 -5.26 12.96 2.31
C ARG A 8 -5.11 11.45 2.12
N GLU A 9 -6.22 10.72 2.08
CA GLU A 9 -6.23 9.27 1.88
C GLU A 9 -5.69 8.89 0.49
N ALA A 10 -6.10 9.61 -0.55
CA ALA A 10 -5.59 9.40 -1.91
C ALA A 10 -4.06 9.60 -2.00
N ALA A 11 -3.54 10.69 -1.42
CA ALA A 11 -2.10 10.96 -1.42
C ALA A 11 -1.33 9.89 -0.64
N THR A 12 -1.83 9.52 0.54
CA THR A 12 -1.20 8.50 1.39
C THR A 12 -1.18 7.14 0.67
N GLN A 13 -2.27 6.78 -0.02
CA GLN A 13 -2.34 5.55 -0.80
C GLN A 13 -1.29 5.51 -1.92
N VAL A 14 -1.02 6.64 -2.59
CA VAL A 14 0.03 6.72 -3.62
C VAL A 14 1.41 6.47 -3.01
N PHE A 15 1.70 7.06 -1.86
CA PHE A 15 2.99 6.86 -1.20
C PHE A 15 3.17 5.41 -0.72
N PHE A 16 2.14 4.79 -0.15
CA PHE A 16 2.17 3.38 0.24
C PHE A 16 2.33 2.46 -0.98
N ALA A 17 1.56 2.69 -2.05
CA ALA A 17 1.59 1.84 -3.23
C ALA A 17 2.95 1.86 -3.93
N LEU A 18 3.63 3.01 -3.95
CA LEU A 18 4.96 3.16 -4.53
C LEU A 18 6.11 2.88 -3.54
N GLY A 19 5.81 2.68 -2.25
CA GLY A 19 6.83 2.49 -1.22
C GLY A 19 7.72 3.73 -0.98
N LEU A 20 7.18 4.93 -1.16
CA LEU A 20 7.90 6.19 -0.98
C LEU A 20 8.05 6.54 0.50
N GLY A 21 9.20 7.09 0.91
CA GLY A 21 9.49 7.46 2.30
C GLY A 21 9.92 6.32 3.22
N PHE A 22 9.93 5.06 2.74
CA PHE A 22 10.40 3.90 3.51
C PHE A 22 11.91 3.63 3.39
N GLY A 23 12.63 4.38 2.56
CA GLY A 23 14.06 4.20 2.32
C GLY A 23 14.43 2.99 1.43
N GLY A 24 13.52 2.02 1.22
CA GLY A 24 13.77 0.83 0.39
C GLY A 24 14.11 1.17 -1.07
N VAL A 25 13.38 2.10 -1.69
CA VAL A 25 13.64 2.53 -3.07
C VAL A 25 15.01 3.23 -3.19
N ILE A 26 15.38 4.04 -2.20
CA ILE A 26 16.69 4.70 -2.14
C ILE A 26 17.79 3.66 -2.00
N ALA A 27 17.61 2.68 -1.11
CA ALA A 27 18.55 1.57 -0.90
C ALA A 27 18.76 0.77 -2.19
N PHE A 28 17.68 0.35 -2.87
CA PHE A 28 17.82 -0.39 -4.14
C PHE A 28 18.48 0.44 -5.24
N SER A 29 18.10 1.72 -5.34
CA SER A 29 18.68 2.63 -6.35
C SER A 29 20.16 2.90 -6.12
N SER A 30 20.65 2.80 -4.87
CA SER A 30 22.07 3.00 -4.54
C SER A 30 22.99 1.91 -5.13
N TYR A 31 22.45 0.72 -5.41
CA TYR A 31 23.18 -0.38 -6.04
C TYR A 31 23.22 -0.29 -7.58
N ASN A 32 22.45 0.61 -8.19
CA ASN A 32 22.45 0.80 -9.64
C ASN A 32 23.73 1.51 -10.11
N LYS A 33 24.11 1.24 -11.37
CA LYS A 33 25.19 1.96 -12.03
C LYS A 33 24.84 3.44 -12.19
N ARG A 34 25.85 4.32 -12.16
CA ARG A 34 25.66 5.78 -12.22
C ARG A 34 25.07 6.28 -13.55
N ASP A 35 25.21 5.51 -14.62
CA ASP A 35 24.69 5.77 -15.97
C ASP A 35 23.31 5.14 -16.23
N ASN A 36 22.71 4.50 -15.23
CA ASN A 36 21.39 3.87 -15.36
C ASN A 36 20.29 4.92 -15.61
N ASN A 37 19.37 4.61 -16.53
CA ASN A 37 18.26 5.49 -16.86
C ASN A 37 17.15 5.44 -15.80
N CYS A 38 17.41 6.06 -14.65
CA CYS A 38 16.48 6.11 -13.52
C CYS A 38 15.12 6.74 -13.84
N HIS A 39 15.01 7.56 -14.89
CA HIS A 39 13.74 8.17 -15.30
C HIS A 39 12.81 7.16 -15.93
N PHE A 40 13.35 6.33 -16.83
CA PHE A 40 12.56 5.27 -17.45
C PHE A 40 12.07 4.29 -16.38
N ASP A 41 12.95 3.89 -15.46
CA ASP A 41 12.59 2.99 -14.37
C ASP A 41 11.48 3.58 -13.48
N ALA A 42 11.58 4.85 -13.08
CA ALA A 42 10.59 5.51 -12.25
C ALA A 42 9.21 5.63 -12.95
N VAL A 43 9.19 6.01 -14.23
CA VAL A 43 7.96 6.10 -15.03
C VAL A 43 7.34 4.71 -15.23
N LEU A 44 8.15 3.71 -15.57
CA LEU A 44 7.71 2.34 -15.79
C LEU A 44 7.10 1.74 -14.51
N VAL A 45 7.78 1.87 -13.37
CA VAL A 45 7.28 1.38 -12.07
C VAL A 45 5.97 2.07 -11.70
N SER A 46 5.87 3.38 -11.88
CA SER A 46 4.63 4.13 -11.60
C SER A 46 3.48 3.67 -12.49
N PHE A 47 3.75 3.45 -13.78
CA PHE A 47 2.76 2.98 -14.75
C PHE A 47 2.28 1.56 -14.44
N ILE A 48 3.19 0.63 -14.15
CA ILE A 48 2.85 -0.75 -13.77
C ILE A 48 2.06 -0.77 -12.47
N ASN A 49 2.46 0.02 -11.47
CA ASN A 49 1.73 0.12 -10.20
C ASN A 49 0.30 0.62 -10.41
N PHE A 50 0.12 1.65 -11.24
CA PHE A 50 -1.20 2.15 -11.60
C PHE A 50 -2.06 1.06 -12.27
N PHE A 51 -1.54 0.39 -13.28
CA PHE A 51 -2.29 -0.65 -13.99
C PHE A 51 -2.62 -1.84 -13.09
N THR A 52 -1.67 -2.27 -12.27
CA THR A 52 -1.87 -3.34 -11.27
C THR A 52 -2.95 -2.95 -10.27
N SER A 53 -2.97 -1.69 -9.81
CA SER A 53 -3.99 -1.19 -8.89
C SER A 53 -5.39 -1.18 -9.52
N VAL A 54 -5.50 -0.79 -10.80
CA VAL A 54 -6.77 -0.84 -11.55
C VAL A 54 -7.25 -2.28 -11.71
N LEU A 55 -6.38 -3.20 -12.12
CA LEU A 55 -6.72 -4.61 -12.26
C LEU A 55 -7.14 -5.24 -10.92
N ALA A 56 -6.37 -5.00 -9.86
CA ALA A 56 -6.70 -5.49 -8.52
C ALA A 56 -8.07 -4.96 -8.06
N THR A 57 -8.34 -3.68 -8.29
CA THR A 57 -9.63 -3.05 -7.97
C THR A 57 -10.78 -3.71 -8.73
N LEU A 58 -10.62 -3.97 -10.03
CA LEU A 58 -11.63 -4.67 -10.84
C LEU A 58 -11.91 -6.09 -10.31
N VAL A 59 -10.87 -6.85 -9.96
CA VAL A 59 -11.00 -8.20 -9.39
C VAL A 59 -11.73 -8.16 -8.05
N VAL A 60 -11.37 -7.24 -7.16
CA VAL A 60 -12.04 -7.05 -5.85
C VAL A 60 -13.52 -6.72 -6.06
N PHE A 61 -13.85 -5.78 -6.95
CA PHE A 61 -15.25 -5.43 -7.22
C PHE A 61 -16.04 -6.60 -7.82
N ALA A 62 -15.46 -7.38 -8.72
CA ALA A 62 -16.12 -8.55 -9.30
C ALA A 62 -16.48 -9.58 -8.21
N VAL A 63 -15.56 -9.86 -7.28
CA VAL A 63 -15.78 -10.76 -6.15
C VAL A 63 -16.88 -10.25 -5.22
N LEU A 64 -16.87 -8.95 -4.88
CA LEU A 64 -17.90 -8.34 -4.05
C LEU A 64 -19.29 -8.40 -4.69
N VAL A 65 -19.38 -8.16 -6.01
CA VAL A 65 -20.63 -8.28 -6.76
C VAL A 65 -21.11 -9.72 -6.78
N GLN A 66 -20.22 -10.70 -6.98
CA GLN A 66 -20.56 -12.12 -6.96
C GLN A 66 -21.17 -12.53 -5.62
N ASN A 67 -20.55 -12.19 -4.49
CA ASN A 67 -21.09 -12.53 -3.16
C ASN A 67 -22.46 -11.90 -2.93
N LYS A 68 -22.64 -10.64 -3.35
CA LYS A 68 -23.94 -9.97 -3.27
C LYS A 68 -25.01 -10.65 -4.11
N LEU A 69 -24.65 -11.16 -5.30
CA LEU A 69 -25.55 -11.90 -6.17
C LEU A 69 -25.93 -13.25 -5.57
N THR A 70 -24.96 -14.00 -5.04
CA THR A 70 -25.20 -15.29 -4.38
C THR A 70 -26.11 -15.13 -3.16
N MET A 71 -25.89 -14.14 -2.30
CA MET A 71 -26.80 -13.95 -1.16
C MET A 71 -28.21 -13.56 -1.59
N ARG A 72 -28.36 -12.80 -2.67
CA ARG A 72 -29.69 -12.47 -3.22
C ARG A 72 -30.39 -13.72 -3.77
N SER A 73 -29.68 -14.62 -4.45
CA SER A 73 -30.29 -15.85 -4.94
C SER A 73 -30.69 -16.80 -3.81
N SER A 74 -29.88 -16.93 -2.76
CA SER A 74 -30.22 -17.70 -1.55
C SER A 74 -31.50 -17.19 -0.89
N LEU A 75 -31.66 -15.88 -0.76
CA LEU A 75 -32.90 -15.29 -0.21
C LEU A 75 -34.12 -15.61 -1.07
N ILE A 76 -34.01 -15.52 -2.39
CA ILE A 76 -35.12 -15.84 -3.30
C ILE A 76 -35.52 -17.31 -3.17
N ILE A 77 -34.55 -18.23 -3.06
CA ILE A 77 -34.82 -19.67 -2.88
C ILE A 77 -35.48 -19.92 -1.51
N ASP A 78 -35.03 -19.28 -0.44
CA ASP A 78 -35.64 -19.37 0.88
C ASP A 78 -37.06 -18.79 0.91
N PHE A 79 -37.31 -17.68 0.21
CA PHE A 79 -38.65 -17.08 0.06
C PHE A 79 -39.60 -17.95 -0.76
N LEU A 80 -39.09 -18.67 -1.76
CA LEU A 80 -39.89 -19.60 -2.58
C LEU A 80 -40.11 -20.96 -1.90
N GLY A 81 -39.24 -21.34 -0.95
CA GLY A 81 -39.28 -22.63 -0.24
C GLY A 81 -40.02 -22.62 1.11
N LYS A 82 -40.32 -21.46 1.70
CA LYS A 82 -41.11 -21.35 2.93
C LYS A 82 -42.40 -20.58 2.70
N GLU A 83 -43.52 -21.15 3.14
CA GLU A 83 -44.75 -20.38 3.29
C GLU A 83 -44.51 -19.14 4.17
N ILE A 84 -45.11 -18.06 3.70
CA ILE A 84 -44.97 -16.66 4.07
C ILE A 84 -44.79 -16.47 5.59
N ASN A 85 -43.62 -15.98 6.01
CA ASN A 85 -43.47 -15.29 7.28
C ASN A 85 -42.84 -13.90 7.01
N PRO A 86 -43.58 -12.79 7.18
CA PRO A 86 -43.10 -11.42 6.90
C PRO A 86 -41.95 -10.94 7.79
N SER A 87 -41.40 -11.81 8.65
CA SER A 87 -40.33 -11.53 9.61
C SER A 87 -38.93 -11.95 9.14
N LEU A 88 -38.81 -12.54 7.94
CA LEU A 88 -37.57 -13.07 7.36
C LEU A 88 -36.84 -12.10 6.41
N ILE A 89 -37.08 -10.79 6.52
CA ILE A 89 -36.26 -9.80 5.84
C ILE A 89 -34.97 -9.69 6.69
N PRO A 90 -33.78 -10.13 6.22
CA PRO A 90 -32.54 -9.73 6.86
C PRO A 90 -32.35 -8.24 6.53
N HIS A 91 -32.99 -7.39 7.34
CA HIS A 91 -32.57 -6.02 7.48
C HIS A 91 -31.12 -6.08 7.93
N HIS A 92 -30.23 -5.43 7.18
CA HIS A 92 -28.82 -5.15 7.50
C HIS A 92 -27.78 -6.28 7.36
N ILE A 93 -27.57 -6.84 6.16
CA ILE A 93 -26.16 -7.10 5.79
C ILE A 93 -25.67 -5.85 5.08
N ASN A 94 -25.31 -4.86 5.90
CA ASN A 94 -24.70 -3.64 5.42
C ASN A 94 -23.26 -3.98 5.00
N PHE A 95 -23.09 -4.51 3.78
CA PHE A 95 -21.78 -4.77 3.19
C PHE A 95 -20.90 -3.51 3.11
N SER A 96 -21.40 -2.32 3.41
CA SER A 96 -20.50 -1.16 3.59
C SER A 96 -19.53 -1.35 4.75
N ASN A 97 -19.87 -2.13 5.78
CA ASN A 97 -19.11 -2.21 7.03
C ASN A 97 -18.24 -3.48 7.14
N ALA A 98 -18.52 -4.53 6.37
CA ALA A 98 -17.78 -5.80 6.41
C ALA A 98 -16.61 -5.88 5.41
N VAL A 99 -16.36 -4.81 4.64
CA VAL A 99 -15.58 -4.87 3.38
C VAL A 99 -14.23 -4.13 3.47
N GLN A 100 -13.83 -3.66 4.65
CA GLN A 100 -12.57 -2.91 4.81
C GLN A 100 -11.49 -3.71 5.55
N GLY A 101 -10.24 -3.58 5.11
CA GLY A 101 -9.07 -4.20 5.74
C GLY A 101 -8.96 -5.71 5.50
N THR A 102 -8.45 -6.43 6.49
CA THR A 102 -8.13 -7.87 6.42
C THR A 102 -9.36 -8.75 6.18
N GLY A 103 -10.54 -8.35 6.67
CA GLY A 103 -11.79 -9.08 6.48
C GLY A 103 -12.18 -9.24 5.01
N LEU A 104 -11.80 -8.29 4.15
CA LEU A 104 -12.03 -8.38 2.70
C LEU A 104 -11.36 -9.63 2.12
N ALA A 105 -10.07 -9.80 2.37
CA ALA A 105 -9.27 -10.90 1.82
C ALA A 105 -9.57 -12.25 2.47
N PHE A 106 -9.81 -12.30 3.79
CA PHE A 106 -9.95 -13.58 4.52
C PHE A 106 -11.38 -14.03 4.78
N ILE A 107 -12.39 -13.20 4.48
CA ILE A 107 -13.81 -13.57 4.61
C ILE A 107 -14.48 -13.50 3.24
N ALA A 108 -14.53 -12.31 2.63
CA ALA A 108 -15.29 -12.13 1.39
C ALA A 108 -14.67 -12.89 0.21
N PHE A 109 -13.36 -12.82 0.03
CA PHE A 109 -12.68 -13.58 -1.04
C PHE A 109 -12.80 -15.09 -0.83
N THR A 110 -12.55 -15.60 0.37
CA THR A 110 -12.64 -17.05 0.65
C THR A 110 -14.05 -17.58 0.47
N GLU A 111 -15.06 -16.81 0.87
CA GLU A 111 -16.48 -17.16 0.66
C GLU A 111 -16.79 -17.27 -0.84
N ALA A 112 -16.40 -16.27 -1.63
CA ALA A 112 -16.62 -16.27 -3.08
C ALA A 112 -15.99 -17.49 -3.78
N MET A 113 -14.80 -17.88 -3.33
CA MET A 113 -14.04 -18.99 -3.93
C MET A 113 -14.69 -20.35 -3.72
N THR A 114 -15.52 -20.51 -2.68
CA THR A 114 -16.27 -21.77 -2.47
C THR A 114 -17.27 -22.05 -3.60
N HIS A 115 -17.71 -21.00 -4.32
CA HIS A 115 -18.65 -21.11 -5.43
C HIS A 115 -17.98 -21.38 -6.78
N PHE A 116 -16.65 -21.33 -6.87
CA PHE A 116 -15.94 -21.63 -8.12
C PHE A 116 -15.76 -23.14 -8.33
N PRO A 117 -15.87 -23.63 -9.58
CA PRO A 117 -15.48 -25.00 -9.89
C PRO A 117 -13.99 -25.19 -9.61
N ALA A 118 -13.62 -26.34 -9.04
CA ALA A 118 -12.28 -26.61 -8.52
C ALA A 118 -11.81 -25.57 -7.47
N SER A 119 -12.67 -25.25 -6.50
CA SER A 119 -12.38 -24.27 -5.43
C SER A 119 -11.01 -24.44 -4.73
N PRO A 120 -10.48 -25.66 -4.44
CA PRO A 120 -9.18 -25.77 -3.79
C PRO A 120 -8.02 -25.22 -4.63
N PHE A 121 -8.09 -25.36 -5.95
CA PHE A 121 -7.05 -24.85 -6.86
C PHE A 121 -6.96 -23.32 -6.79
N TRP A 122 -8.10 -22.65 -6.86
CA TRP A 122 -8.16 -21.19 -6.79
C TRP A 122 -7.70 -20.69 -5.43
N SER A 123 -8.09 -21.35 -4.33
CA SER A 123 -7.68 -20.97 -2.96
C SER A 123 -6.17 -20.98 -2.80
N VAL A 124 -5.49 -22.01 -3.31
CA VAL A 124 -4.02 -22.09 -3.27
C VAL A 124 -3.39 -20.93 -4.04
N MET A 125 -3.86 -20.64 -5.26
CA MET A 125 -3.31 -19.54 -6.07
C MET A 125 -3.51 -18.17 -5.42
N PHE A 126 -4.67 -17.92 -4.81
CA PHE A 126 -4.97 -16.65 -4.13
C PHE A 126 -4.10 -16.45 -2.89
N PHE A 127 -3.98 -17.46 -2.02
CA PHE A 127 -3.12 -17.36 -0.85
C PHE A 127 -1.64 -17.30 -1.20
N LEU A 128 -1.20 -18.03 -2.24
CA LEU A 128 0.16 -17.93 -2.76
C LEU A 128 0.47 -16.52 -3.28
N MET A 129 -0.49 -15.89 -3.98
CA MET A 129 -0.39 -14.50 -4.41
C MET A 129 -0.23 -13.57 -3.21
N LEU A 130 -1.08 -13.68 -2.18
CA LEU A 130 -0.98 -12.84 -0.97
C LEU A 130 0.36 -12.99 -0.26
N VAL A 131 0.88 -14.22 -0.15
CA VAL A 131 2.21 -14.48 0.44
C VAL A 131 3.31 -13.83 -0.40
N ASN A 132 3.27 -13.96 -1.72
CA ASN A 132 4.27 -13.35 -2.61
C ASN A 132 4.24 -11.81 -2.55
N LEU A 133 3.05 -11.21 -2.50
CA LEU A 133 2.89 -9.76 -2.33
C LEU A 133 3.48 -9.29 -0.99
N GLY A 134 3.15 -9.98 0.11
CA GLY A 134 3.69 -9.67 1.43
C GLY A 134 5.21 -9.80 1.49
N LEU A 135 5.77 -10.91 0.98
CA LEU A 135 7.21 -11.15 0.95
C LEU A 135 7.97 -10.10 0.14
N GLY A 136 7.45 -9.71 -1.03
CA GLY A 136 8.06 -8.68 -1.88
C GLY A 136 8.21 -7.35 -1.15
N SER A 137 7.15 -6.88 -0.48
CA SER A 137 7.19 -5.66 0.33
C SER A 137 8.15 -5.77 1.52
N MET A 138 8.23 -6.93 2.17
CA MET A 138 9.12 -7.15 3.32
C MET A 138 10.60 -7.08 2.92
N PHE A 139 10.98 -7.52 1.72
CA PHE A 139 12.35 -7.35 1.23
C PHE A 139 12.74 -5.88 1.03
N GLY A 140 11.80 -5.03 0.59
CA GLY A 140 12.06 -3.59 0.47
C GLY A 140 12.22 -2.89 1.81
N THR A 141 11.37 -3.21 2.78
CA THR A 141 11.43 -2.59 4.12
C THR A 141 12.67 -3.00 4.90
N ILE A 142 13.06 -4.29 4.86
CA ILE A 142 14.29 -4.74 5.53
C ILE A 142 15.53 -4.10 4.90
N GLN A 143 15.57 -3.94 3.57
CA GLN A 143 16.69 -3.26 2.89
C GLN A 143 16.76 -1.78 3.25
N GLY A 144 15.60 -1.11 3.39
CA GLY A 144 15.52 0.28 3.86
C GLY A 144 16.09 0.48 5.26
N ILE A 145 15.99 -0.53 6.14
CA ILE A 145 16.56 -0.51 7.49
C ILE A 145 18.04 -0.89 7.48
N LEU A 146 18.39 -1.97 6.77
CA LEU A 146 19.74 -2.54 6.82
C LEU A 146 20.77 -1.63 6.16
N THR A 147 20.47 -1.08 4.99
CA THR A 147 21.42 -0.27 4.20
C THR A 147 22.02 0.90 5.00
N PRO A 148 21.22 1.80 5.61
CA PRO A 148 21.79 2.93 6.36
C PRO A 148 22.60 2.50 7.60
N ILE A 149 22.21 1.41 8.28
CA ILE A 149 22.93 0.92 9.46
C ILE A 149 24.27 0.31 9.05
N VAL A 150 24.30 -0.47 7.98
CA VAL A 150 25.53 -1.08 7.45
C VAL A 150 26.48 0.01 6.94
N ASP A 151 25.98 1.02 6.24
CA ASP A 151 26.80 2.12 5.72
C ASP A 151 27.40 2.98 6.84
N THR A 152 26.66 3.19 7.93
CA THR A 152 27.11 4.00 9.07
C THR A 152 28.08 3.26 9.98
N PHE A 153 27.75 2.03 10.38
CA PHE A 153 28.49 1.28 11.39
C PHE A 153 29.44 0.21 10.82
N LYS A 154 29.42 -0.03 9.49
CA LYS A 154 30.25 -1.02 8.78
C LYS A 154 30.21 -2.42 9.40
N ILE A 155 29.06 -2.80 9.96
CA ILE A 155 28.83 -4.12 10.55
C ILE A 155 28.56 -5.15 9.44
N ARG A 156 28.94 -6.41 9.67
CA ARG A 156 28.59 -7.52 8.77
C ARG A 156 27.07 -7.66 8.64
N LYS A 157 26.56 -7.54 7.42
CA LYS A 157 25.13 -7.53 7.09
C LYS A 157 24.38 -8.76 7.61
N GLU A 158 25.01 -9.93 7.62
CA GLU A 158 24.38 -11.19 7.97
C GLU A 158 23.91 -11.21 9.43
N TYR A 159 24.77 -10.74 10.35
CA TYR A 159 24.43 -10.69 11.77
C TYR A 159 23.37 -9.64 12.07
N LEU A 160 23.43 -8.50 11.39
CA LEU A 160 22.43 -7.44 11.54
C LEU A 160 21.05 -7.92 11.06
N THR A 161 20.97 -8.57 9.91
CA THR A 161 19.71 -9.13 9.39
C THR A 161 19.10 -10.13 10.36
N VAL A 162 19.89 -11.08 10.86
CA VAL A 162 19.41 -12.07 11.84
C VAL A 162 18.90 -11.37 13.10
N GLY A 163 19.63 -10.38 13.62
CA GLY A 163 19.21 -9.57 14.76
C GLY A 163 17.89 -8.84 14.52
N CYS A 164 17.73 -8.18 13.38
CA CYS A 164 16.48 -7.51 12.99
C CYS A 164 15.32 -8.50 12.87
N CYS A 165 15.53 -9.68 12.28
CA CYS A 165 14.49 -10.72 12.16
C CYS A 165 14.05 -11.26 13.53
N VAL A 166 15.00 -11.53 14.44
CA VAL A 166 14.67 -12.00 15.80
C VAL A 166 13.91 -10.92 16.57
N LEU A 167 14.34 -9.66 16.50
CA LEU A 167 13.66 -8.55 17.14
C LEU A 167 12.24 -8.35 16.58
N ALA A 168 12.08 -8.39 15.25
CA ALA A 168 10.77 -8.29 14.60
C ALA A 168 9.85 -9.47 14.98
N PHE A 169 10.39 -10.69 15.10
CA PHE A 169 9.65 -11.85 15.57
C PHE A 169 9.15 -11.66 17.01
N CYS A 170 10.02 -11.22 17.93
CA CYS A 170 9.65 -10.98 19.32
C CYS A 170 8.56 -9.90 19.46
N ILE A 171 8.66 -8.80 18.71
CA ILE A 171 7.62 -7.76 18.68
C ILE A 171 6.34 -8.30 18.03
N GLY A 172 6.48 -9.10 16.98
CA GLY A 172 5.38 -9.72 16.25
C GLY A 172 4.47 -10.60 17.11
N LEU A 173 5.00 -11.21 18.20
CA LEU A 173 4.21 -12.00 19.14
C LEU A 173 3.04 -11.23 19.77
N ILE A 174 3.16 -9.90 19.91
CA ILE A 174 2.08 -9.04 20.43
C ILE A 174 0.83 -9.12 19.54
N PHE A 175 1.02 -9.28 18.21
CA PHE A 175 -0.08 -9.32 17.25
C PHE A 175 -0.76 -10.69 17.15
N VAL A 176 -0.19 -11.75 17.73
CA VAL A 176 -0.74 -13.11 17.73
C VAL A 176 -1.67 -13.36 18.93
N GLN A 177 -1.71 -12.42 19.89
CA GLN A 177 -2.57 -12.53 21.06
C GLN A 177 -4.07 -12.50 20.70
N ARG A 178 -4.96 -12.88 21.63
CA ARG A 178 -6.42 -12.88 21.40
C ARG A 178 -6.99 -11.51 21.02
N SER A 179 -6.36 -10.42 21.49
CA SER A 179 -6.68 -9.03 21.13
C SER A 179 -5.79 -8.50 20.00
N GLY A 180 -5.02 -9.35 19.33
CA GLY A 180 -4.00 -8.99 18.34
C GLY A 180 -4.55 -8.19 17.18
N ASN A 181 -5.74 -8.52 16.68
CA ASN A 181 -6.38 -7.79 15.59
C ASN A 181 -6.65 -6.30 15.94
N TYR A 182 -6.93 -5.99 17.21
CA TYR A 182 -7.07 -4.60 17.66
C TYR A 182 -5.74 -3.86 17.62
N PHE A 183 -4.65 -4.52 18.03
CA PHE A 183 -3.30 -3.95 17.95
C PHE A 183 -2.89 -3.72 16.49
N VAL A 184 -3.18 -4.66 15.59
CA VAL A 184 -2.90 -4.50 14.15
C VAL A 184 -3.65 -3.30 13.59
N ALA A 185 -4.97 -3.20 13.82
CA ALA A 185 -5.76 -2.08 13.33
C ALA A 185 -5.26 -0.73 13.87
N MET A 186 -4.96 -0.65 15.18
CA MET A 186 -4.44 0.56 15.80
C MET A 186 -3.08 0.97 15.24
N PHE A 187 -2.16 0.01 15.03
CA PHE A 187 -0.87 0.32 14.43
C PHE A 187 -1.02 0.75 12.97
N ASP A 188 -1.87 0.11 12.18
CA ASP A 188 -2.07 0.46 10.77
C ASP A 188 -2.60 1.90 10.62
N ASP A 189 -3.60 2.27 11.42
CA ASP A 189 -4.22 3.60 11.38
C ASP A 189 -3.26 4.74 11.78
N TYR A 190 -2.41 4.51 12.81
CA TYR A 190 -1.60 5.58 13.40
C TYR A 190 -0.11 5.54 13.03
N SER A 191 0.50 4.37 12.89
CA SER A 191 1.98 4.25 12.79
C SER A 191 2.50 4.57 11.41
N ALA A 192 1.70 4.35 10.38
CA ALA A 192 2.17 4.38 9.00
C ALA A 192 1.84 5.71 8.31
N THR A 193 0.62 6.22 8.47
CA THR A 193 0.12 7.38 7.71
C THR A 193 0.80 8.71 8.05
N LEU A 194 0.85 9.11 9.33
CA LEU A 194 1.39 10.42 9.71
C LEU A 194 2.92 10.51 9.55
N PRO A 195 3.72 9.54 10.04
CA PRO A 195 5.18 9.61 9.89
C PRO A 195 5.61 9.60 8.43
N LEU A 196 4.97 8.80 7.58
CA LEU A 196 5.30 8.72 6.17
C LEU A 196 5.10 10.06 5.45
N LEU A 197 3.99 10.76 5.71
CA LEU A 197 3.75 12.08 5.12
C LEU A 197 4.81 13.10 5.54
N ILE A 198 5.22 13.08 6.82
CA ILE A 198 6.26 13.98 7.33
C ILE A 198 7.60 13.66 6.69
N VAL A 199 7.98 12.38 6.61
CA VAL A 199 9.25 11.94 6.01
C VAL A 199 9.33 12.35 4.55
N VAL A 200 8.31 12.05 3.74
CA VAL A 200 8.29 12.41 2.31
C VAL A 200 8.35 13.92 2.11
N LEU A 201 7.67 14.70 2.95
CA LEU A 201 7.74 16.17 2.90
C LEU A 201 9.15 16.68 3.22
N LEU A 202 9.78 16.15 4.27
CA LEU A 202 11.14 16.52 4.65
C LEU A 202 12.18 16.11 3.59
N GLU A 203 12.05 14.93 2.99
CA GLU A 203 12.90 14.49 1.87
C GLU A 203 12.81 15.46 0.69
N ASN A 204 11.61 15.87 0.30
CA ASN A 204 11.40 16.82 -0.79
C ASN A 204 11.98 18.21 -0.47
N ILE A 205 11.77 18.72 0.75
CA ILE A 205 12.34 20.01 1.18
C ILE A 205 13.87 19.94 1.20
N ALA A 206 14.45 18.87 1.74
CA ALA A 206 15.89 18.67 1.80
C ALA A 206 16.53 18.68 0.40
N VAL A 207 15.92 18.00 -0.58
CA VAL A 207 16.42 17.98 -1.97
C VAL A 207 16.23 19.34 -2.65
N ALA A 208 15.04 19.95 -2.52
CA ALA A 208 14.71 21.16 -3.24
C ALA A 208 15.46 22.40 -2.74
N TRP A 209 15.55 22.58 -1.41
CA TRP A 209 16.06 23.80 -0.75
C TRP A 209 17.45 23.65 -0.13
N VAL A 210 17.74 22.54 0.56
CA VAL A 210 19.04 22.37 1.26
C VAL A 210 20.14 21.96 0.28
N TYR A 211 19.89 20.94 -0.54
CA TYR A 211 20.85 20.49 -1.55
C TYR A 211 20.94 21.45 -2.75
N GLY A 212 19.80 22.04 -3.11
CA GLY A 212 19.68 23.00 -4.20
C GLY A 212 19.29 22.35 -5.52
N THR A 213 18.15 22.77 -6.04
CA THR A 213 17.54 22.27 -7.27
C THR A 213 18.46 22.33 -8.49
N ASP A 214 19.22 23.42 -8.65
CA ASP A 214 20.06 23.62 -9.84
C ASP A 214 21.20 22.58 -9.93
N LYS A 215 21.78 22.24 -8.78
CA LYS A 215 22.81 21.19 -8.67
C LYS A 215 22.23 19.80 -8.93
N TYR A 216 20.97 19.58 -8.53
CA TYR A 216 20.28 18.30 -8.74
C TYR A 216 19.93 18.07 -10.21
N VAL A 217 19.31 19.07 -10.86
CA VAL A 217 18.95 19.02 -12.29
C VAL A 217 20.18 18.80 -13.17
N THR A 218 21.29 19.46 -12.87
CA THR A 218 22.54 19.31 -13.63
C THR A 218 23.12 17.90 -13.54
N LYS A 219 22.98 17.23 -12.39
CA LYS A 219 23.49 15.85 -12.21
C LYS A 219 22.63 14.80 -12.90
N ILE A 220 21.34 15.06 -13.02
CA ILE A 220 20.35 14.09 -13.48
C ILE A 220 19.93 14.35 -14.94
N ASN A 221 20.37 15.48 -15.52
CA ASN A 221 20.05 15.92 -16.89
C ASN A 221 18.54 15.84 -17.19
N VAL A 222 17.69 16.13 -16.19
CA VAL A 222 16.24 16.06 -16.35
C VAL A 222 15.54 17.37 -16.07
N VAL A 223 14.76 17.75 -17.08
CA VAL A 223 14.06 19.03 -17.22
C VAL A 223 12.58 18.92 -16.78
N ILE A 224 12.05 17.72 -16.53
CA ILE A 224 10.60 17.51 -16.70
C ILE A 224 9.75 17.67 -15.43
N ILE A 225 10.24 17.42 -14.21
CA ILE A 225 9.38 17.47 -13.01
C ILE A 225 9.63 18.71 -12.13
N ILE A 226 10.85 19.24 -12.12
CA ILE A 226 11.17 20.34 -11.23
C ILE A 226 10.76 21.71 -11.81
N LEU A 227 10.54 21.81 -13.13
CA LEU A 227 9.96 23.01 -13.73
C LEU A 227 8.54 23.30 -13.21
N HIS A 228 7.76 22.28 -12.87
CA HIS A 228 6.42 22.48 -12.30
C HIS A 228 6.48 22.95 -10.83
N ILE A 229 7.46 22.47 -10.04
CA ILE A 229 7.70 22.94 -8.66
C ILE A 229 8.30 24.35 -8.66
N LYS A 230 9.26 24.64 -9.56
CA LYS A 230 9.78 26.00 -9.75
C LYS A 230 8.68 26.95 -10.23
N CYS A 231 7.81 26.56 -11.17
CA CYS A 231 6.69 27.39 -11.61
C CYS A 231 5.74 27.70 -10.46
N VAL A 232 5.35 26.71 -9.64
CA VAL A 232 4.44 26.92 -8.51
C VAL A 232 5.09 27.76 -7.39
N CYS A 233 6.36 27.52 -7.06
CA CYS A 233 7.07 28.29 -6.03
C CYS A 233 7.44 29.72 -6.48
N VAL A 234 7.78 29.93 -7.76
CA VAL A 234 7.98 31.28 -8.32
C VAL A 234 6.65 32.04 -8.39
N TYR A 235 5.54 31.37 -8.70
CA TYR A 235 4.20 31.99 -8.66
C TYR A 235 3.84 32.47 -7.24
N ILE A 236 4.13 31.66 -6.22
CA ILE A 236 3.91 32.01 -4.81
C ILE A 236 4.84 33.17 -4.37
N TYR A 237 6.09 33.19 -4.82
CA TYR A 237 7.04 34.24 -4.48
C TYR A 237 6.68 35.59 -5.12
N ILE A 238 6.12 35.58 -6.34
CA ILE A 238 5.66 36.79 -7.03
C ILE A 238 4.36 37.35 -6.41
N TYR A 239 3.46 36.50 -5.91
CA TYR A 239 2.20 36.94 -5.31
C TYR A 239 2.30 37.39 -3.84
N ILE A 240 3.40 37.06 -3.15
CA ILE A 240 3.65 37.50 -1.76
C ILE A 240 4.40 38.84 -1.72
N TYR A 241 5.01 39.27 -2.83
CA TYR A 241 5.82 40.49 -2.92
C TYR A 241 5.33 41.52 -3.96
N ILE A 242 4.08 41.40 -4.43
CA ILE A 242 3.30 42.43 -5.14
C ILE A 242 2.05 42.71 -4.31
#